data_AF-A0AAW9IVR7-F1
#
_entry.id   AF-A0AAW9IVR7-F1
#
_cell.length_a   1.000
_cell.length_b   1.000
_cell.length_c   1.000
_cell.angle_alpha   90.00
_cell.angle_beta   90.00
_cell.angle_gamma   90.00
#
_symmetry.space_group_name_H-M   'P 1'
#
loop_
_entity.id
_entity.type
_entity.pdbx_description
1 polymer ?
#
loop_
_entity_poly.entity_id
_entity_poly.type
_entity_poly.pdbx_seq_one_letter_code
_entity_poly.pdbx_strand_id
1 'polypeptide(L)' 'VVLRDVAVFYIKSCKAKSFEPANEAVLKGDIIARMNQKLKSGVLKDVYISDIIVQ' A
#
# COMPACT_ATOMS: atom_id res chain seq x y z
N VAL A 1 -3.93 2.93 -14.06
CA VAL A 1 -4.78 1.73 -13.83
C VAL A 1 -4.04 0.71 -12.98
N VAL A 2 -2.94 0.12 -13.45
CA VAL A 2 -2.17 -0.92 -12.73
C VAL A 2 -1.78 -0.56 -11.28
N LEU A 3 -1.23 0.64 -11.02
CA LEU A 3 -0.81 1.01 -9.65
C LEU A 3 -1.99 1.07 -8.67
N ARG A 4 -3.11 1.66 -9.11
CA ARG A 4 -4.35 1.73 -8.32
C ARG A 4 -4.87 0.32 -8.02
N ASP A 5 -4.89 -0.56 -9.01
CA ASP A 5 -5.40 -1.92 -8.85
C ASP A 5 -4.53 -2.74 -7.89
N VAL A 6 -3.20 -2.57 -7.97
CA VAL A 6 -2.26 -3.19 -7.02
C VAL A 6 -2.51 -2.69 -5.60
N ALA A 7 -2.71 -1.38 -5.40
CA ALA A 7 -3.03 -0.80 -4.09
C ALA A 7 -4.33 -1.37 -3.54
N VAL A 8 -5.40 -1.36 -4.35
CA VAL A 8 -6.72 -1.86 -3.96
C VAL A 8 -6.67 -3.35 -3.62
N PHE A 9 -5.98 -4.15 -4.43
CA PHE A 9 -5.83 -5.58 -4.18
C PHE A 9 -5.07 -5.86 -2.87
N TYR A 10 -3.99 -5.11 -2.63
CA TYR A 10 -3.24 -5.23 -1.38
C TYR A 10 -4.10 -4.87 -0.17
N ILE A 11 -4.73 -3.69 -0.18
CA ILE A 11 -5.58 -3.23 0.92
C ILE A 11 -6.73 -4.22 1.21
N LYS A 12 -7.36 -4.78 0.17
CA LYS A 12 -8.38 -5.83 0.33
C LYS A 12 -7.86 -7.13 0.94
N SER A 13 -6.57 -7.42 0.78
CA SER A 13 -5.93 -8.61 1.37
C SER A 13 -5.49 -8.42 2.83
N CYS A 14 -5.42 -7.17 3.29
CA CYS A 14 -5.04 -6.82 4.66
C CYS A 14 -6.15 -7.19 5.66
N LYS A 15 -5.77 -7.50 6.90
CA LYS A 15 -6.70 -7.74 8.01
C LYS A 15 -6.92 -6.45 8.79
N ALA A 16 -7.97 -6.37 9.62
CA ALA A 16 -8.24 -5.20 10.45
C ALA A 16 -7.02 -4.72 11.25
N LYS A 17 -6.28 -5.65 11.89
CA LYS A 17 -5.04 -5.37 12.62
C LYS A 17 -3.93 -4.71 11.79
N SER A 18 -3.95 -4.92 10.46
CA SER A 18 -2.98 -4.30 9.57
C SER A 18 -3.13 -2.79 9.57
N PHE A 19 -4.33 -2.25 9.79
CA PHE A 19 -4.61 -0.81 9.78
C PHE A 19 -4.37 -0.11 11.13
N GLU A 20 -3.77 -0.79 12.10
CA GLU A 20 -3.33 -0.17 13.34
C GLU A 20 -2.18 0.82 13.08
N PRO A 21 -2.09 1.95 13.83
CA PRO A 21 -1.06 2.96 13.61
C PRO A 21 0.37 2.41 13.67
N ALA A 22 0.62 1.41 14.53
CA ALA A 22 1.91 0.74 14.65
C ALA A 22 2.35 0.02 13.36
N ASN A 23 1.41 -0.31 12.47
CA ASN A 23 1.65 -1.07 11.25
C ASN A 23 1.66 -0.19 9.98
N GLU A 24 1.47 1.13 10.10
CA GLU A 24 1.38 2.04 8.95
C GLU A 24 2.66 2.02 8.09
N ALA A 25 3.84 1.99 8.72
CA ALA A 25 5.12 1.91 8.00
C ALA A 25 5.25 0.61 7.18
N VAL A 26 4.73 -0.51 7.72
CA VAL A 26 4.71 -1.81 7.05
C VAL A 26 3.76 -1.77 5.86
N LEU A 27 2.56 -1.20 6.05
CA LEU A 27 1.54 -1.01 5.02
C LEU A 27 2.10 -0.23 3.82
N LYS A 28 2.74 0.91 4.10
CA LYS A 28 3.36 1.75 3.06
C LYS A 28 4.48 1.01 2.33
N GLY A 29 5.38 0.35 3.08
CA GLY A 29 6.49 -0.40 2.51
C GLY A 29 6.04 -1.52 1.57
N ASP A 30 5.04 -2.29 1.98
CA ASP A 30 4.48 -3.38 1.19
C ASP A 30 3.78 -2.89 -0.09
N ILE A 31 3.03 -1.79 0.00
CA ILE A 31 2.39 -1.16 -1.17
C ILE A 31 3.47 -0.76 -2.19
N ILE A 32 4.51 -0.06 -1.74
CA ILE A 32 5.62 0.39 -2.59
C ILE A 32 6.32 -0.81 -3.23
N ALA A 33 6.64 -1.85 -2.45
CA ALA A 33 7.29 -3.05 -2.95
C ALA A 33 6.47 -3.73 -4.06
N ARG A 34 5.17 -3.91 -3.83
CA ARG A 34 4.26 -4.54 -4.81
C ARG A 34 4.07 -3.70 -6.06
N MET A 35 3.98 -2.38 -5.92
CA MET A 35 3.88 -1.47 -7.05
C MET A 35 5.16 -1.49 -7.90
N ASN A 36 6.33 -1.44 -7.26
CA ASN A 36 7.62 -1.48 -7.94
C ASN A 36 7.83 -2.78 -8.73
N GLN A 37 7.32 -3.92 -8.26
CA GLN A 37 7.35 -5.18 -9.02
C GLN A 37 6.55 -5.14 -10.35
N LYS A 38 5.62 -4.18 -10.49
CA LYS A 38 4.78 -4.04 -11.69
C LYS A 38 5.23 -2.90 -12.60
N LEU A 39 6.16 -2.06 -12.16
CA LEU A 39 6.73 -0.99 -12.97
C LEU A 39 7.77 -1.56 -13.94
N LYS A 40 7.64 -1.21 -15.22
CA LYS A 40 8.65 -1.53 -16.25
C LYS A 40 9.79 -0.52 -16.30
N SER A 41 9.56 0.68 -15.76
CA SER A 41 10.53 1.76 -15.67
C SER A 41 10.18 2.68 -14.49
N GLY A 42 11.20 3.35 -13.95
CA GLY A 42 11.07 4.19 -12.75
C GLY A 42 10.97 3.39 -11.45
N VAL A 43 11.03 4.09 -10.31
CA VAL A 43 10.87 3.50 -8.98
C VAL A 43 10.02 4.42 -8.11
N LEU A 44 9.00 3.86 -7.46
CA LEU A 44 8.28 4.52 -6.40
C LEU A 44 9.16 4.54 -5.15
N LYS A 45 9.39 5.75 -4.63
CA LYS A 45 10.18 5.98 -3.43
C LYS A 45 9.34 6.04 -2.18
N ASP A 46 8.14 6.60 -2.28
CA ASP A 46 7.28 6.83 -1.13
C ASP A 46 5.80 6.84 -1.51
N VAL A 47 4.94 6.60 -0.52
CA VAL A 47 3.47 6.64 -0.61
C VAL A 47 2.92 7.31 0.66
N TYR A 48 2.17 8.39 0.47
CA TYR A 48 1.47 9.07 1.55
C TYR A 48 0.06 8.50 1.71
N ILE A 49 -0.31 8.23 2.96
CA ILE A 49 -1.68 7.88 3.37
C ILE A 49 -2.15 9.04 4.22
N SER A 50 -3.16 9.78 3.73
CA SER A 50 -3.66 10.97 4.42
C SER A 50 -4.56 10.62 5.61
N ASP A 51 -5.41 9.62 5.44
CA ASP A 51 -6.35 9.16 6.45
C ASP A 51 -6.56 7.65 6.35
N ILE A 52 -6.72 7.00 7.50
CA ILE A 52 -7.17 5.61 7.62
C ILE A 52 -8.43 5.60 8.48
N ILE A 53 -9.58 5.32 7.85
CA ILE A 53 -10.86 5.23 8.53
C ILE A 53 -11.25 3.75 8.61
N VAL A 54 -11.26 3.18 9.83
CA VAL A 54 -11.71 1.82 10.11
C VAL A 54 -13.01 1.93 10.90
N GLN A 55 -14.09 1.32 10.40
CA GLN A 55 -15.42 1.29 11.02
C GLN A 55 -15.73 -0.10 11.58
#